data_AF-A0A6C0C1H3-F1
#
_entry.id   AF-A0A6C0C1H3-F1
#
_cell.length_a   1.000
_cell.length_b   1.000
_cell.length_c   1.000
_cell.angle_alpha   90.00
_cell.angle_beta   90.00
_cell.angle_gamma   90.00
#
_symmetry.space_group_name_H-M   'P 1'
#
loop_
_entity.id
_entity.type
_entity.pdbx_description
1 polymer ?
#
loop_
_entity_poly.entity_id
_entity_poly.type
_entity_poly.pdbx_seq_one_letter_code
_entity_poly.pdbx_strand_id
1 'polypeptide(L)' 'MDNSVFDRGKYKGKTFKDVRINHTEYIIFLLNQPSGNVVHYFPFIKYCMDFLRLDVVEEEI' A
#
# COMPACT_ATOMS: atom_id res chain seq x y z
N MET A 1 -6.25 -6.21 4.72
CA MET A 1 -6.92 -4.89 4.92
C MET A 1 -7.63 -4.46 3.63
N ASP A 2 -8.29 -5.38 2.94
CA ASP A 2 -8.78 -5.13 1.57
C ASP A 2 -9.81 -4.00 1.49
N ASN A 3 -10.69 -3.88 2.50
CA ASN A 3 -11.78 -2.90 2.54
C ASN A 3 -11.40 -1.59 3.25
N SER A 4 -10.16 -1.44 3.73
CA SER A 4 -9.72 -0.20 4.37
C SER A 4 -9.67 0.92 3.35
N VAL A 5 -10.26 2.08 3.68
CA VAL A 5 -10.41 3.21 2.76
C VAL A 5 -9.41 4.31 3.11
N PHE A 6 -8.78 4.90 2.09
CA PHE A 6 -7.94 6.08 2.29
C PHE A 6 -8.79 7.27 2.75
N ASP A 7 -8.44 7.89 3.86
CA ASP A 7 -9.08 9.11 4.38
C ASP A 7 -8.48 10.40 3.79
N ARG A 8 -7.34 10.28 3.09
CA ARG A 8 -6.52 11.39 2.60
C ARG A 8 -5.73 11.04 1.33
N GLY A 9 -5.09 12.06 0.76
CA GLY A 9 -4.18 11.92 -0.37
C GLY A 9 -4.89 11.71 -1.71
N LYS A 10 -4.09 11.37 -2.73
CA LYS A 10 -4.52 11.22 -4.13
C LYS A 10 -5.67 10.23 -4.32
N TYR A 11 -5.69 9.16 -3.52
CA TYR A 11 -6.67 8.07 -3.64
C TYR A 11 -7.70 8.05 -2.49
N LYS A 12 -7.97 9.20 -1.87
CA LYS A 12 -9.02 9.34 -0.85
C LYS A 12 -10.35 8.72 -1.34
N GLY A 13 -10.98 7.91 -0.49
CA GLY A 13 -12.23 7.22 -0.80
C GLY A 13 -12.07 5.89 -1.54
N LYS A 14 -10.86 5.55 -2.00
CA LYS A 14 -10.55 4.23 -2.58
C LYS A 14 -10.14 3.24 -1.51
N THR A 15 -10.35 1.96 -1.78
CA THR A 15 -9.90 0.90 -0.87
C THR A 15 -8.42 0.59 -1.08
N PHE A 16 -7.76 0.05 -0.06
CA PHE A 16 -6.36 -0.38 -0.15
C PHE A 16 -6.17 -1.44 -1.24
N LYS A 17 -7.13 -2.36 -1.40
CA LYS A 17 -7.10 -3.36 -2.48
C LYS A 17 -7.15 -2.71 -3.86
N ASP A 18 -8.08 -1.77 -4.08
CA ASP A 18 -8.23 -1.07 -5.36
C ASP A 18 -6.92 -0.38 -5.75
N VAL A 19 -6.31 0.36 -4.82
CA VAL A 19 -5.07 1.09 -5.07
C VAL A 19 -3.87 0.15 -5.26
N ARG A 20 -3.78 -0.94 -4.49
CA ARG A 20 -2.68 -1.91 -4.67
C ARG A 20 -2.72 -2.60 -6.03
N ILE A 21 -3.90 -2.92 -6.56
CA ILE A 21 -4.06 -3.66 -7.83
C ILE A 21 -3.98 -2.71 -9.03
N ASN A 22 -4.68 -1.58 -8.98
CA ASN A 22 -4.85 -0.70 -10.12
C ASN A 22 -3.84 0.47 -10.17
N HIS A 23 -3.12 0.72 -9.07
CA HIS A 23 -2.18 1.84 -8.91
C HIS A 23 -0.91 1.39 -8.17
N THR A 24 -0.28 0.32 -8.68
CA THR A 24 0.93 -0.29 -8.09
C THR A 24 2.09 0.70 -7.96
N GLU A 25 2.17 1.74 -8.76
CA GLU A 25 3.19 2.79 -8.65
C GLU A 25 3.06 3.61 -7.36
N TYR A 26 1.90 3.58 -6.70
CA TYR A 26 1.64 4.45 -5.57
C TYR A 26 2.45 4.07 -4.32
N ILE A 27 2.72 2.78 -4.10
CA ILE A 27 3.63 2.38 -3.01
C ILE A 27 5.05 2.91 -3.27
N ILE A 28 5.53 2.86 -4.52
CA ILE A 28 6.84 3.39 -4.89
C ILE A 28 6.90 4.89 -4.64
N PHE A 29 5.84 5.63 -5.03
CA PHE A 29 5.72 7.05 -4.74
C PHE A 29 5.80 7.34 -3.22
N LEU A 30 5.04 6.60 -2.41
CA LEU A 30 4.98 6.79 -0.96
C LEU A 30 6.31 6.49 -0.27
N LEU A 31 7.01 5.44 -0.70
CA LEU A 31 8.33 5.08 -0.17
C LEU A 31 9.41 6.14 -0.45
N ASN A 32 9.22 6.96 -1.49
CA ASN A 32 10.12 8.08 -1.82
C ASN A 32 9.74 9.40 -1.12
N GLN A 33 8.68 9.43 -0.31
CA GLN A 33 8.29 10.63 0.42
C GLN A 33 9.10 10.81 1.70
N PRO A 34 9.31 12.06 2.15
CA PRO A 34 9.83 12.33 3.48
C PRO A 34 9.02 11.63 4.56
N SER A 35 9.70 11.16 5.62
CA SER A 35 9.10 10.38 6.71
C SER A 35 7.84 11.05 7.31
N GLY A 36 7.86 12.37 7.51
CA GLY A 36 6.72 13.13 8.03
C GLY A 36 5.47 13.09 7.14
N ASN A 37 5.63 12.96 5.82
CA ASN A 37 4.53 12.91 4.86
C ASN A 37 3.94 11.50 4.72
N VAL A 38 4.67 10.47 5.15
CA VAL A 38 4.29 9.07 4.92
C VAL A 38 3.71 8.38 6.17
N VAL A 39 3.84 8.96 7.37
CA VAL A 39 3.36 8.36 8.64
C VAL A 39 1.90 7.88 8.54
N HIS A 40 1.03 8.69 7.93
CA HIS A 40 -0.39 8.36 7.79
C HIS A 40 -0.69 7.26 6.76
N TYR A 41 0.30 6.90 5.93
CA TYR A 41 0.19 5.86 4.90
C TYR A 41 0.86 4.54 5.31
N PHE A 42 1.46 4.47 6.51
CA PHE A 42 2.05 3.24 7.04
C PHE A 42 1.13 2.02 7.02
N PRO A 43 -0.18 2.12 7.33
CA PRO A 43 -1.08 0.97 7.22
C PRO A 43 -1.18 0.41 5.80
N PHE A 44 -1.21 1.28 4.78
CA PHE A 44 -1.24 0.87 3.38
C PHE A 44 0.10 0.28 2.94
N ILE A 45 1.22 0.90 3.31
CA ILE A 45 2.56 0.38 3.01
C ILE A 45 2.73 -1.01 3.61
N LYS A 46 2.37 -1.18 4.90
CA LYS A 46 2.39 -2.50 5.55
C LYS A 46 1.53 -3.50 4.81
N TYR A 47 0.29 -3.14 4.46
CA TYR A 47 -0.61 -4.00 3.70
C TYR A 47 0.00 -4.50 2.38
N CYS A 48 0.69 -3.63 1.64
CA CYS A 48 1.36 -4.04 0.41
C CYS A 48 2.60 -4.90 0.68
N MET A 49 3.41 -4.59 1.70
CA MET A 49 4.59 -5.39 2.05
C MET A 49 4.22 -6.79 2.55
N ASP A 50 3.11 -6.90 3.31
CA ASP A 50 2.57 -8.19 3.75
C ASP A 50 2.12 -9.03 2.54
N PHE A 51 1.55 -8.40 1.50
CA PHE A 51 1.20 -9.09 0.25
C PHE A 51 2.44 -9.57 -0.51
N LEU A 52 3.44 -8.70 -0.68
CA LEU A 52 4.69 -9.07 -1.36
C LEU A 52 5.45 -10.18 -0.63
N ARG A 53 5.36 -10.23 0.70
CA ARG A 53 5.94 -11.33 1.49
C ARG A 53 5.26 -12.66 1.23
N LEU A 54 3.96 -12.68 0.97
CA LEU A 54 3.26 -13.92 0.64
C LEU A 54 3.72 -14.46 -0.72
N ASP A 55 3.89 -13.57 -1.71
CA ASP A 55 4.39 -13.95 -3.03
C ASP A 55 5.80 -14.59 -2.96
N VAL A 56 6.68 -14.07 -2.09
CA VAL A 56 8.04 -14.63 -1.88
C VAL A 56 8.01 -16.03 -1.26
N VAL A 57 7.07 -16.29 -0.34
CA VAL A 57 6.99 -17.59 0.35
C VAL A 57 6.33 -18.66 -0.54
N GLU A 58 5.44 -18.27 -1.45
CA GLU A 58 4.82 -19.20 -2.42
C GLU A 58 5.79 -19.63 -3.55
N GLU A 59 6.79 -18.82 -3.90
CA GLU A 59 7.81 -19.19 -4.90
C GLU A 59 8.89 -20.17 -4.37
N GLU A 60 9.04 -20.31 -3.04
CA GLU A 60 10.03 -21.20 -2.41
C GLU A 60 9.54 -22.64 -2.13
N ILE A 61 8.31 -23.01 -2.55
CA ILE A 61 7.68 -24.33 -2.29
C ILE A 61 7.51 -25.16 -3.56
#